data_AF-A0A973FAA0-F1
#
_entry.id   AF-A0A973FAA0-F1
#
_cell.length_a   1.000
_cell.length_b   1.000
_cell.length_c   1.000
_cell.angle_alpha   90.00
_cell.angle_beta   90.00
_cell.angle_gamma   90.00
#
_symmetry.space_group_name_H-M   'P 1'
#
loop_
_entity.id
_entity.type
_entity.pdbx_description
1 polymer ?
#
loop_
_entity_poly.entity_id
_entity_poly.type
_entity_poly.pdbx_seq_one_letter_code
_entity_poly.pdbx_strand_id
1 'polypeptide(L)'
;MKGTIERMQEDAREVTGSPSKAAKLAESVLRLTSSGKYAGQLTALKHKILSLARMVKCYSRREYLDIPWQTILLVTAALIYVVSPLDAIADFLPVMGFTDDTAVILAVFSSVSKDVERFLAWEAAREKTPPEETGSC
;
A
#
# COMPACT_ATOMS: atom_id res chain seq x y z
N MET A 1 14.25 -20.00 -8.70
CA MET A 1 12.83 -19.66 -8.94
C MET A 1 11.95 -20.82 -9.42
N LYS A 2 12.45 -21.87 -10.11
CA LYS A 2 11.60 -23.00 -10.59
C LYS A 2 10.89 -23.79 -9.47
N GLY A 3 11.57 -24.05 -8.35
CA GLY A 3 11.03 -24.88 -7.27
C GLY A 3 9.94 -24.25 -6.39
N THR A 4 9.62 -22.96 -6.53
CA THR A 4 8.50 -22.33 -5.77
C THR A 4 7.17 -22.53 -6.49
N ILE A 5 7.17 -22.44 -7.82
CA ILE A 5 5.97 -22.62 -8.64
C ILE A 5 5.55 -24.09 -8.69
N GLU A 6 6.50 -25.02 -8.72
CA GLU A 6 6.22 -26.47 -8.68
C GLU A 6 5.56 -26.90 -7.36
N ARG A 7 6.01 -26.37 -6.21
CA ARG A 7 5.38 -26.65 -4.91
C ARG A 7 3.96 -26.09 -4.81
N MET A 8 3.75 -24.87 -5.31
CA MET A 8 2.40 -24.28 -5.37
C MET A 8 1.44 -25.10 -6.24
N GLN A 9 1.94 -25.76 -7.30
CA GLN A 9 1.14 -26.64 -8.14
C GLN A 9 0.85 -28.00 -7.51
N GLU A 10 1.80 -28.55 -6.74
CA GLU A 10 1.64 -29.81 -6.00
C GLU A 10 0.63 -29.65 -4.85
N ASP A 11 0.75 -28.57 -4.07
CA ASP A 11 -0.20 -28.21 -3.01
C ASP A 11 -1.61 -27.98 -3.57
N ALA A 12 -1.72 -27.31 -4.73
CA ALA A 12 -2.99 -27.09 -5.41
C ALA A 12 -3.63 -28.41 -5.88
N ARG A 13 -2.84 -29.39 -6.33
CA ARG A 13 -3.31 -30.74 -6.70
C ARG A 13 -3.77 -31.54 -5.49
N GLU A 14 -3.07 -31.46 -4.37
CA GLU A 14 -3.43 -32.17 -3.15
C GLU A 14 -4.73 -31.63 -2.53
N VAL A 15 -4.90 -30.31 -2.57
CA VAL A 15 -6.11 -29.63 -2.08
C VAL A 15 -7.31 -29.94 -2.99
N THR A 16 -7.13 -29.96 -4.31
CA THR A 16 -8.21 -30.28 -5.27
C THR A 16 -8.55 -31.77 -5.34
N GLY A 17 -7.60 -32.65 -5.02
CA GLY A 17 -7.80 -34.10 -5.01
C GLY A 17 -8.57 -34.65 -3.81
N SER A 18 -8.84 -33.84 -2.78
CA SER A 18 -9.58 -34.29 -1.59
C SER A 18 -10.77 -33.36 -1.27
N PRO A 19 -12.02 -33.82 -1.46
CA PRO A 19 -13.21 -32.97 -1.29
C PRO A 19 -13.36 -32.40 0.13
N SER A 20 -12.83 -33.09 1.14
CA SER A 20 -12.84 -32.62 2.53
C SER A 20 -11.82 -31.51 2.82
N LYS A 21 -10.63 -31.51 2.20
CA LYS A 21 -9.65 -30.40 2.35
C LYS A 21 -10.10 -29.18 1.55
N ALA A 22 -10.61 -29.37 0.33
CA ALA A 22 -11.20 -28.30 -0.48
C ALA A 22 -12.36 -27.61 0.26
N ALA A 23 -13.25 -28.38 0.89
CA ALA A 23 -14.36 -27.83 1.68
C ALA A 23 -13.88 -27.04 2.90
N LYS A 24 -12.88 -27.53 3.65
CA LYS A 24 -12.30 -26.79 4.79
C LYS A 24 -11.60 -25.49 4.36
N LEU A 25 -10.90 -25.53 3.23
CA LEU A 25 -10.26 -24.32 2.68
C LEU A 25 -11.33 -23.31 2.27
N ALA A 26 -12.37 -23.75 1.55
CA ALA A 26 -13.49 -22.90 1.15
C ALA A 26 -14.20 -22.30 2.36
N GLU A 27 -14.47 -23.08 3.42
CA GLU A 27 -15.08 -22.56 4.65
C GLU A 27 -14.16 -21.57 5.38
N SER A 28 -12.84 -21.82 5.41
CA SER A 28 -11.87 -20.91 6.01
C SER A 28 -11.80 -19.59 5.25
N VAL A 29 -11.81 -19.63 3.92
CA VAL A 29 -11.87 -18.44 3.07
C VAL A 29 -13.19 -17.71 3.27
N LEU A 30 -14.33 -18.41 3.23
CA LEU A 30 -15.66 -17.83 3.49
C LEU A 30 -15.73 -17.16 4.87
N ARG A 31 -15.15 -17.77 5.91
CA ARG A 31 -15.05 -17.18 7.24
C ARG A 31 -14.14 -15.97 7.27
N LEU A 32 -13.02 -15.98 6.55
CA LEU A 32 -12.10 -14.84 6.48
C LEU A 32 -12.70 -13.67 5.70
N THR A 33 -13.40 -13.93 4.59
CA THR A 33 -14.07 -12.90 3.79
C THR A 33 -15.32 -12.37 4.48
N SER A 34 -16.05 -13.22 5.22
CA SER A 34 -17.23 -12.80 6.00
C SER A 34 -16.87 -12.22 7.37
N SER A 35 -15.64 -12.42 7.84
CA SER A 35 -15.13 -11.73 9.02
C SER A 35 -14.95 -10.26 8.69
N GLY A 36 -15.74 -9.39 9.31
CA GLY A 36 -15.65 -7.93 9.15
C GLY A 36 -14.25 -7.34 9.41
N LYS A 37 -13.35 -8.12 10.03
CA LYS A 37 -11.92 -7.81 10.17
C LYS A 37 -11.22 -7.57 8.82
N TYR A 38 -11.52 -8.35 7.78
CA TYR A 38 -10.88 -8.18 6.46
C TYR A 38 -11.39 -6.90 5.78
N ALA A 39 -12.71 -6.69 5.81
CA ALA A 39 -13.33 -5.44 5.35
C ALA A 39 -12.78 -4.21 6.09
N GLY A 40 -12.58 -4.32 7.41
CA GLY A 40 -11.96 -3.27 8.22
C GLY A 40 -10.50 -3.00 7.83
N GLN A 41 -9.70 -4.03 7.58
CA GLN A 41 -8.31 -3.88 7.12
C GLN A 41 -8.23 -3.23 5.73
N LEU A 42 -9.08 -3.65 4.79
CA LEU A 42 -9.17 -3.04 3.46
C LEU A 42 -9.60 -1.57 3.54
N THR A 43 -10.54 -1.26 4.43
CA THR A 43 -11.02 0.11 4.66
C THR A 43 -9.89 0.97 5.25
N ALA A 44 -9.19 0.49 6.27
CA ALA A 44 -8.04 1.18 6.85
C ALA A 44 -6.91 1.39 5.82
N LEU A 45 -6.62 0.39 4.99
CA LEU A 45 -5.62 0.51 3.92
C LEU A 45 -6.05 1.53 2.87
N LYS A 46 -7.32 1.50 2.44
CA LYS A 46 -7.90 2.49 1.52
C LYS A 46 -7.76 3.90 2.07
N HIS A 47 -8.10 4.13 3.34
CA HIS A 47 -7.95 5.45 3.96
C HIS A 47 -6.49 5.93 3.94
N LYS A 48 -5.54 5.04 4.28
CA LYS A 48 -4.11 5.37 4.21
C LYS A 48 -3.67 5.75 2.79
N ILE A 49 -4.02 4.95 1.79
CA ILE A 49 -3.67 5.23 0.38
C ILE A 49 -4.25 6.57 -0.07
N LEU A 50 -5.50 6.86 0.29
CA LEU A 50 -6.15 8.13 -0.03
C LEU A 50 -5.45 9.33 0.63
N SER A 51 -5.05 9.21 1.90
CA SER A 51 -4.27 10.24 2.59
C SER A 51 -2.93 10.49 1.92
N LEU A 52 -2.22 9.44 1.52
CA LEU A 52 -0.96 9.56 0.77
C LEU A 52 -1.17 10.26 -0.58
N ALA A 53 -2.24 9.92 -1.31
CA ALA A 53 -2.57 10.59 -2.57
C ALA A 53 -2.91 12.08 -2.36
N ARG A 54 -3.63 12.43 -1.29
CA ARG A 54 -3.90 13.84 -0.94
C ARG A 54 -2.62 14.60 -0.57
N MET A 55 -1.69 13.95 0.14
CA MET A 55 -0.40 14.56 0.47
C MET A 55 0.38 14.96 -0.79
N VAL A 56 0.47 14.06 -1.77
CA VAL A 56 1.12 14.35 -3.07
C VAL A 56 0.38 15.45 -3.83
N LYS A 57 -0.96 15.46 -3.79
CA LYS A 57 -1.79 16.49 -4.42
C LYS A 57 -1.55 17.88 -3.79
N CYS A 58 -1.54 17.99 -2.46
CA CYS A 58 -1.29 19.24 -1.73
C CYS A 58 0.12 19.79 -2.04
N TYR A 59 1.11 18.90 -2.07
CA TYR A 59 2.48 19.26 -2.41
C TYR A 59 2.60 19.77 -3.85
N SER A 60 1.96 19.10 -4.81
CA SER A 60 1.95 19.51 -6.22
C SER A 60 1.32 20.89 -6.41
N ARG A 61 0.29 21.23 -5.61
CA ARG A 61 -0.36 22.55 -5.59
C ARG A 61 0.37 23.60 -4.78
N ARG A 62 1.49 23.23 -4.13
CA ARG A 62 2.26 24.08 -3.22
C ARG A 62 1.46 24.59 -2.01
N GLU A 63 0.42 23.86 -1.62
CA GLU A 63 -0.42 24.17 -0.45
C GLU A 63 0.20 23.64 0.86
N TYR A 64 0.97 22.55 0.76
CA TYR A 64 1.76 21.97 1.86
C TYR A 64 3.19 21.71 1.40
N LEU A 65 4.14 22.48 1.94
CA LEU A 65 5.56 22.41 1.60
C LEU A 65 6.45 22.03 2.81
N ASP A 66 5.87 21.90 3.99
CA ASP A 66 6.58 21.47 5.21
C ASP A 66 6.77 19.94 5.25
N ILE A 67 7.47 19.45 4.22
CA ILE A 67 7.75 18.03 4.03
C ILE A 67 9.05 17.85 3.24
N PRO A 68 9.92 16.90 3.64
CA PRO A 68 11.12 16.59 2.87
C PRO A 68 10.76 16.13 1.46
N TRP A 69 11.50 16.60 0.46
CA TRP A 69 11.26 16.22 -0.93
C TRP A 69 11.43 14.70 -1.14
N GLN A 70 12.35 14.07 -0.39
CA GLN A 70 12.53 12.61 -0.42
C GLN A 70 11.24 11.89 -0.03
N THR A 71 10.52 12.39 0.97
CA THR A 71 9.26 11.80 1.44
C THR A 71 8.20 11.82 0.33
N ILE A 72 8.08 12.93 -0.39
CA ILE A 72 7.17 13.02 -1.54
C ILE A 72 7.55 12.04 -2.64
N LEU A 73 8.85 11.92 -2.96
CA LEU A 73 9.34 10.97 -3.95
C LEU A 73 8.94 9.53 -3.58
N LEU A 74 9.15 9.14 -2.32
CA LEU A 74 8.88 7.80 -1.81
C LEU A 74 7.38 7.48 -1.77
N VAL A 75 6.57 8.42 -1.31
CA VAL A 75 5.11 8.24 -1.31
C VAL A 75 4.59 8.17 -2.73
N THR A 76 5.13 8.96 -3.66
CA THR A 76 4.77 8.88 -5.07
C THR A 76 5.14 7.51 -5.67
N ALA A 77 6.34 7.00 -5.39
CA ALA A 77 6.76 5.66 -5.82
C ALA A 77 5.85 4.56 -5.24
N ALA A 78 5.48 4.67 -3.95
CA ALA A 78 4.56 3.74 -3.31
C ALA A 78 3.16 3.74 -3.97
N LEU A 79 2.65 4.93 -4.33
CA LEU A 79 1.36 5.05 -5.03
C LEU A 79 1.41 4.47 -6.45
N ILE A 80 2.51 4.68 -7.19
CA ILE A 80 2.71 4.08 -8.51
C ILE A 80 2.67 2.55 -8.42
N TYR A 81 3.35 1.97 -7.42
CA TYR A 81 3.33 0.53 -7.17
C TYR A 81 1.92 -0.02 -6.88
N VAL A 82 1.09 0.76 -6.19
CA VAL A 82 -0.32 0.38 -5.91
C VAL A 82 -1.16 0.37 -7.19
N VAL A 83 -0.95 1.33 -8.10
CA VAL A 83 -1.72 1.47 -9.34
C VAL A 83 -1.30 0.45 -10.39
N SER A 84 0.00 0.22 -10.55
CA SER A 84 0.54 -0.72 -11.54
C SER A 84 1.68 -1.55 -10.94
N PRO A 85 1.34 -2.58 -10.13
CA PRO A 85 2.36 -3.43 -9.52
C PRO A 85 3.22 -4.17 -10.54
N LEU A 86 2.73 -4.40 -11.76
CA LEU A 86 3.45 -5.13 -12.81
C LEU A 86 4.46 -4.26 -13.57
N ASP A 87 4.16 -2.98 -13.78
CA ASP A 87 5.00 -2.05 -14.56
C ASP A 87 6.26 -1.63 -13.76
N ALA A 88 6.09 -1.33 -12.48
CA ALA A 88 7.19 -1.00 -11.57
C ALA A 88 8.17 -2.17 -11.35
N ILE A 89 7.67 -3.42 -11.36
CA ILE A 89 8.52 -4.62 -11.25
C ILE A 89 9.30 -4.85 -12.56
N ALA A 90 8.67 -4.64 -13.72
CA ALA A 90 9.28 -4.83 -15.03
C ALA A 90 10.36 -3.79 -15.34
N ASP A 91 10.16 -2.52 -14.98
CA ASP A 91 11.12 -1.43 -15.21
C ASP A 91 12.34 -1.47 -14.26
N PHE A 92 12.21 -2.09 -13.09
CA PHE A 92 13.32 -2.26 -12.12
C PHE A 92 14.20 -3.49 -12.40
N LEU A 93 13.72 -4.45 -13.20
CA LEU A 93 14.42 -5.70 -13.49
C LEU A 93 15.71 -5.62 -14.32
N PRO A 94 16.05 -4.55 -15.09
CA PRO A 94 17.29 -4.55 -15.86
C PRO A 94 18.58 -4.39 -15.03
N VAL A 95 18.52 -4.00 -13.74
CA VAL A 95 19.72 -3.60 -12.96
C VAL A 95 19.71 -4.15 -11.51
N MET A 96 20.31 -5.33 -11.30
CA MET A 96 20.92 -5.84 -10.04
C MET A 96 20.08 -6.10 -8.74
N GLY A 97 20.47 -7.18 -8.02
CA GLY A 97 20.90 -7.02 -6.60
C GLY A 97 19.92 -7.25 -5.44
N PHE A 98 18.96 -8.18 -5.52
CA PHE A 98 17.84 -8.40 -4.58
C PHE A 98 18.15 -8.78 -3.09
N THR A 99 18.94 -8.05 -2.30
CA THR A 99 19.05 -8.41 -0.86
C THR A 99 19.09 -7.27 0.15
N ASP A 100 19.48 -6.04 -0.25
CA ASP A 100 19.54 -4.90 0.70
C ASP A 100 18.35 -3.91 0.59
N ASP A 101 17.66 -3.86 -0.55
CA ASP A 101 16.68 -2.80 -0.82
C ASP A 101 15.39 -2.90 -0.01
N THR A 102 14.97 -4.10 0.42
CA THR A 102 13.75 -4.23 1.26
C THR A 102 13.96 -3.63 2.64
N ALA A 103 15.17 -3.77 3.21
CA ALA A 103 15.51 -3.17 4.49
C ALA A 103 15.58 -1.65 4.38
N VAL A 104 16.15 -1.14 3.28
CA VAL A 104 16.18 0.29 2.96
C VAL A 104 14.76 0.83 2.79
N ILE A 105 13.91 0.17 2.00
CA ILE A 105 12.50 0.58 1.81
C ILE A 105 11.75 0.56 3.14
N LEU A 106 11.91 -0.47 3.99
CA LEU A 106 11.26 -0.52 5.30
C LEU A 106 11.76 0.58 6.25
N ALA A 107 13.07 0.84 6.27
CA ALA A 107 13.66 1.92 7.06
C ALA A 107 13.16 3.30 6.59
N VAL A 108 13.01 3.46 5.29
CA VAL A 108 12.50 4.67 4.66
C VAL A 108 10.99 4.84 4.90
N PHE A 109 10.20 3.78 4.82
CA PHE A 109 8.79 3.80 5.20
C PHE A 109 8.61 4.17 6.68
N SER A 110 9.50 3.66 7.55
CA SER A 110 9.55 4.06 8.95
C SER A 110 9.94 5.54 9.09
N SER A 111 10.85 6.05 8.26
CA SER A 111 11.28 7.46 8.32
C SER A 111 10.19 8.44 7.89
N VAL A 112 9.37 8.09 6.89
CA VAL A 112 8.30 8.98 6.39
C VAL A 112 7.03 8.96 7.24
N SER A 113 6.89 8.02 8.17
CA SER A 113 5.67 7.89 8.99
C SER A 113 5.37 9.17 9.78
N LYS A 114 6.39 9.82 10.33
CA LYS A 114 6.26 11.10 11.04
C LYS A 114 5.84 12.24 10.12
N ASP A 115 6.29 12.22 8.86
CA ASP A 115 5.94 13.24 7.88
C ASP A 115 4.48 13.12 7.45
N VAL A 116 4.00 11.88 7.28
CA VAL A 116 2.59 11.59 7.01
C VAL A 116 1.71 12.03 8.19
N GLU A 117 2.14 11.77 9.43
CA GLU A 117 1.42 12.24 10.63
C GLU A 117 1.35 13.77 10.69
N ARG A 118 2.45 14.48 10.38
CA ARG A 118 2.47 15.95 10.31
C ARG A 118 1.51 16.47 9.25
N PHE A 119 1.51 15.87 8.06
CA PHE A 119 0.57 16.19 7.00
C PHE A 119 -0.89 16.02 7.45
N LEU A 120 -1.23 14.89 8.07
CA LEU A 120 -2.58 14.62 8.55
C LEU A 120 -3.03 15.60 9.64
N ALA A 121 -2.11 15.98 10.54
CA ALA A 121 -2.39 16.98 11.57
C ALA A 121 -2.66 18.36 10.96
N TRP A 122 -1.89 18.75 9.95
CA TRP A 122 -2.10 19.97 9.19
C TRP A 122 -3.43 19.96 8.42
N GLU A 123 -3.74 18.84 7.75
CA GLU A 123 -4.99 18.64 6.98
C GLU A 123 -6.22 18.79 7.91
N ALA A 124 -6.20 18.10 9.06
CA ALA A 124 -7.27 18.15 10.05
C ALA A 124 -7.42 19.53 10.72
N ALA A 125 -6.34 20.32 10.82
CA ALA A 125 -6.41 21.68 11.31
C ALA A 125 -7.10 22.62 10.30
N ARG A 126 -6.92 22.39 8.99
CA ARG A 126 -7.55 23.19 7.93
C ARG A 126 -9.04 22.93 7.77
N GLU A 127 -9.49 21.67 7.89
CA GLU A 127 -10.92 21.33 7.81
C GLU A 127 -11.79 22.04 8.87
N LYS A 128 -11.19 22.50 9.97
CA LYS A 128 -11.89 23.23 11.05
C LYS A 128 -12.06 24.73 10.77
N THR A 129 -11.55 25.25 9.65
CA THR A 129 -11.62 26.67 9.28
C THR A 129 -12.77 26.91 8.28
N PRO A 130 -13.62 27.94 8.44
CA PRO A 130 -14.73 28.20 7.51
C PRO A 130 -14.26 28.39 6.06
N PRO A 131 -15.10 28.07 5.06
CA PRO A 131 -14.69 28.05 3.67
C PRO A 131 -14.60 29.47 3.11
N GLU A 132 -13.43 30.08 3.14
CA GLU A 132 -13.06 31.10 2.17
C GLU A 132 -12.11 30.47 1.14
N GLU A 133 -12.69 30.18 -0.02
CA GLU A 133 -12.07 30.06 -1.35
C GLU A 133 -10.60 29.56 -1.39
N THR A 134 -10.40 28.25 -1.32
CA THR A 134 -9.32 27.60 -2.08
C THR A 134 -9.69 26.14 -2.32
N GLY A 135 -9.56 25.70 -3.58
CA GLY A 135 -10.02 24.41 -4.04
C GLY A 135 -9.49 23.26 -3.19
N SER A 136 -10.42 22.42 -2.70
CA SER A 136 -10.17 21.30 -1.81
C SER A 136 -8.98 20.43 -2.25
N CYS A 137 -7.89 20.53 -1.48
CA CYS A 137 -7.19 19.36 -0.99
C CYS A 137 -7.55 19.14 0.48
#